data_AF-A0A2R6QI99-F1
#
_entry.id   AF-A0A2R6QI99-F1
#
_cell.length_a   1.000
_cell.length_b   1.000
_cell.length_c   1.000
_cell.angle_alpha   90.00
_cell.angle_beta   90.00
_cell.angle_gamma   90.00
#
_symmetry.space_group_name_H-M   'P 1'
#
loop_
_entity.id
_entity.type
_entity.pdbx_description
1 polymer ?
#
loop_
_entity_poly.entity_id
_entity_poly.type
_entity_poly.pdbx_seq_one_letter_code
_entity_poly.pdbx_strand_id
1 'polypeptide(L)' 'MALSQKLHEAFKGTVERITNPRTVSAFKAKGVLSINEFVLAGDNLVSKCPTWSW' A
#
# COMPACT_ATOMS: atom_id res chain seq x y z
N MET A 1 -26.14 -8.31 -13.20
CA MET A 1 -24.67 -8.31 -13.00
C MET A 1 -24.08 -6.91 -12.80
N ALA A 2 -24.58 -5.84 -13.46
CA ALA A 2 -24.03 -4.49 -13.32
C ALA A 2 -24.29 -3.78 -11.96
N LEU A 3 -25.39 -4.07 -11.27
CA LEU A 3 -25.75 -3.40 -10.01
C LEU A 3 -24.84 -3.82 -8.83
N SER A 4 -24.48 -5.10 -8.77
CA SER A 4 -23.57 -5.65 -7.75
C SER A 4 -22.16 -5.07 -7.90
N GLN A 5 -21.67 -4.93 -9.14
CA GLN A 5 -20.38 -4.28 -9.41
C GLN A 5 -20.40 -2.80 -8.98
N LYS A 6 -21.46 -2.05 -9.27
CA LYS A 6 -21.56 -0.64 -8.84
C LYS A 6 -21.58 -0.47 -7.32
N LEU A 7 -22.27 -1.36 -6.60
CA LEU A 7 -22.26 -1.37 -5.13
C LEU A 7 -20.89 -1.74 -4.57
N HIS A 8 -20.21 -2.71 -5.18
CA HIS A 8 -18.86 -3.11 -4.79
C HIS A 8 -17.85 -1.97 -5.00
N GLU A 9 -17.90 -1.29 -6.14
CA GLU A 9 -17.04 -0.13 -6.44
C GLU A 9 -17.29 1.04 -5.49
N ALA A 10 -18.56 1.35 -5.19
CA ALA A 10 -18.91 2.42 -4.23
C ALA A 10 -18.43 2.09 -2.80
N PHE A 11 -18.58 0.84 -2.38
CA PHE A 11 -18.09 0.39 -1.08
C PHE A 11 -16.55 0.41 -1.02
N LYS A 12 -15.88 -0.11 -2.05
CA LYS A 12 -14.43 -0.11 -2.17
C LYS A 12 -13.86 1.31 -2.11
N GLY A 13 -14.39 2.24 -2.89
CA GLY A 13 -13.93 3.64 -2.89
C GLY A 13 -14.16 4.36 -1.56
N THR A 14 -15.20 3.97 -0.79
CA THR A 14 -15.44 4.51 0.55
C THR A 14 -14.45 3.93 1.57
N VAL A 15 -14.19 2.62 1.50
CA VAL A 15 -13.23 1.94 2.38
C VAL A 15 -11.80 2.42 2.12
N GLU A 16 -11.40 2.62 0.87
CA GLU A 16 -10.09 3.18 0.49
C GLU A 16 -9.91 4.60 1.02
N ARG A 17 -10.98 5.42 1.07
CA ARG A 17 -10.93 6.78 1.62
C ARG A 17 -10.83 6.84 3.14
N ILE A 18 -11.44 5.89 3.84
CA ILE A 18 -11.50 5.87 5.31
C ILE A 18 -10.31 5.11 5.90
N THR A 19 -9.79 4.11 5.17
CA THR A 19 -8.65 3.30 5.59
C THR A 19 -7.38 4.11 5.41
N ASN A 20 -7.04 4.89 6.43
CA ASN A 20 -5.80 5.65 6.46
C ASN A 20 -4.61 4.66 6.38
N PRO A 21 -3.60 4.89 5.53
CA PRO A 21 -2.39 4.09 5.54
C PRO A 21 -1.80 4.03 6.95
N ARG A 22 -1.33 2.84 7.31
CA ARG A 22 -0.83 2.58 8.65
C ARG A 22 0.45 3.41 8.89
N THR A 23 0.37 4.31 9.86
CA THR A 23 1.45 5.25 10.23
C THR A 23 2.53 4.63 11.12
N VAL A 24 2.27 3.44 11.67
CA VAL A 24 3.18 2.74 12.60
C VAL A 24 3.64 1.42 12.00
N SER A 25 4.95 1.17 12.01
CA SER A 25 5.58 -0.07 11.55
C SER A 25 4.92 -1.31 12.18
N ALA A 26 4.51 -2.26 11.35
CA ALA A 26 4.08 -3.59 11.78
C ALA A 26 4.87 -4.70 11.06
N PHE A 27 6.03 -4.37 10.48
CA PHE A 27 6.77 -5.28 9.62
C PHE A 27 7.14 -6.59 10.33
N LYS A 28 7.68 -6.49 11.55
CA LYS A 28 8.11 -7.68 12.30
C LYS A 28 6.96 -8.59 12.78
N ALA A 29 5.76 -8.03 13.00
CA ALA A 29 4.65 -8.78 13.58
C ALA A 29 3.62 -9.25 12.55
N LYS A 30 3.43 -8.47 11.48
CA LYS A 30 2.39 -8.71 10.45
C LYS A 30 2.94 -8.76 9.03
N GLY A 31 4.24 -8.50 8.84
CA GLY A 31 4.83 -8.38 7.50
C GLY A 31 4.40 -7.13 6.73
N VAL A 32 3.69 -6.20 7.38
CA VAL A 32 3.16 -4.99 6.72
C VAL A 32 4.04 -3.79 7.02
N LEU A 33 4.55 -3.17 5.96
CA LEU A 33 5.36 -1.95 6.01
C LEU A 33 4.46 -0.72 6.15
N SER A 34 4.93 0.27 6.91
CA SER A 34 4.42 1.64 6.80
C SER A 34 4.93 2.29 5.50
N ILE A 35 4.28 3.38 5.06
CA ILE A 35 4.69 4.11 3.85
C ILE A 35 6.18 4.50 3.92
N ASN A 36 6.62 5.04 5.05
CA ASN A 36 8.01 5.48 5.22
C ASN A 36 9.00 4.31 5.08
N GLU A 37 8.68 3.14 5.63
CA GLU A 37 9.53 1.96 5.50
C GLU A 37 9.55 1.41 4.08
N PHE A 38 8.42 1.48 3.37
CA PHE A 38 8.35 1.10 1.96
C PHE A 38 9.24 2.01 1.10
N VAL A 39 9.17 3.32 1.32
CA VAL A 39 10.01 4.30 0.61
C VAL A 39 11.50 4.02 0.85
N LEU A 40 11.90 3.88 2.12
CA LEU A 40 13.29 3.58 2.48
C LEU A 40 13.79 2.25 1.90
N ALA A 41 12.93 1.23 1.88
CA ALA A 41 13.27 -0.05 1.29
C ALA A 41 13.44 0.05 -0.24
N GLY A 42 12.58 0.83 -0.90
CA GLY A 42 12.66 1.11 -2.33
C GLY A 42 13.92 1.89 -2.72
N ASP A 43 14.27 2.93 -1.96
CA ASP A 43 15.50 3.68 -2.18
C ASP A 43 16.74 2.79 -2.04
N ASN A 44 16.76 1.92 -1.02
CA ASN A 44 17.82 0.95 -0.83
C ASN A 44 17.87 -0.09 -1.97
N LEU A 45 16.72 -0.49 -2.54
CA LEU A 45 16.66 -1.38 -3.69
C LEU A 45 17.23 -0.73 -4.95
N VAL A 46 16.78 0.48 -5.29
CA VAL A 46 17.25 1.24 -6.46
C VAL A 46 18.75 1.53 -6.33
N SER A 47 19.24 1.84 -5.13
CA SER A 47 20.67 2.09 -4.89
C SER A 47 21.56 0.85 -5.09
N LYS A 48 21.07 -0.34 -4.77
CA LYS A 48 21.85 -1.60 -4.82
C LYS A 48 21.66 -2.35 -6.13
N CYS A 49 20.52 -2.16 -6.77
CA CYS A 49 20.15 -2.85 -7.99
C CYS A 49 19.80 -1.79 -9.05
N PRO A 50 20.78 -1.33 -9.87
CA PRO A 50 20.59 -0.27 -10.85
C PRO A 50 19.63 -0.65 -12.00
N THR A 51 19.18 -1.90 -12.05
CA THR A 51 18.10 -2.35 -12.95
C THR A 51 16.71 -1.92 -12.49
N TRP A 52 16.58 -1.46 -11.25
CA TRP A 52 15.31 -0.99 -10.67
C TRP A 52 15.25 0.54 -10.66
N SER A 53 14.08 1.08 -10.95
CA SER A 53 13.74 2.50 -10.85
C SER A 53 12.40 2.68 -10.14
N TRP A 54 12.18 3.88 -9.58
CA TRP A 54 10.89 4.30 -9.05
C TRP A 54 9.80 4.37 -10.13
#